data_AF-A0A7C1W5K8-F1
#
_entry.id   AF-A0A7C1W5K8-F1
#
_cell.length_a   1.000
_cell.length_b   1.000
_cell.length_c   1.000
_cell.angle_alpha   90.00
_cell.angle_beta   90.00
_cell.angle_gamma   90.00
#
_symmetry.space_group_name_H-M   'P 1'
#
loop_
_entity.id
_entity.type
_entity.pdbx_description
1 polymer ?
#
loop_
_entity_poly.entity_id
_entity_poly.type
_entity_poly.pdbx_seq_one_letter_code
_entity_poly.pdbx_strand_id
1 'polypeptide(L)'
;MYRADFIAYLNWKYVLRPITKRMDKERLYRIVSAVVPRLLPVAAALRKIAGRAGARLIPIVEYSHLKLPPEVNNEWAILDTFDMYSPAHDHPQRISTVKRWLTSAGFTDVDVRRGPNGIVGRGRKTLIMEQ
;
A
#
# COMPACT_ATOMS: atom_id res chain seq x y z
N MET A 1 -0.71 -7.77 6.29
CA MET A 1 -1.81 -6.80 6.55
C MET A 1 -1.22 -5.41 6.76
N TYR A 2 -1.82 -4.34 6.24
CA TYR A 2 -1.29 -2.97 6.49
C TYR A 2 -1.37 -2.60 7.97
N ARG A 3 -0.44 -1.76 8.42
CA ARG A 3 -0.37 -1.30 9.81
C ARG A 3 -1.17 -0.02 9.99
N ALA A 4 -1.93 0.06 11.08
CA ALA A 4 -2.47 1.34 11.55
C ALA A 4 -1.33 2.19 12.14
N ASP A 5 -0.87 3.20 11.40
CA ASP A 5 0.13 4.18 11.86
C ASP A 5 -0.37 5.59 11.53
N PHE A 6 -0.29 6.52 12.48
CA PHE A 6 -0.84 7.87 12.34
C PHE A 6 -0.18 8.65 11.19
N ILE A 7 1.13 8.45 11.01
CA ILE A 7 1.89 9.03 9.88
C ILE A 7 1.48 8.40 8.54
N ALA A 8 0.97 7.17 8.54
CA ALA A 8 0.43 6.58 7.32
C ALA A 8 -0.84 7.32 6.87
N TYR A 9 -1.66 7.82 7.80
CA TYR A 9 -2.92 8.53 7.50
C TYR A 9 -2.74 9.93 6.89
N LEU A 10 -1.57 10.56 7.02
CA LEU A 10 -1.26 11.83 6.32
C LEU A 10 -0.91 11.65 4.84
N ASN A 11 -0.85 10.42 4.35
CA ASN A 11 -0.56 10.12 2.96
C ASN A 11 -1.75 10.47 2.06
N TRP A 12 -1.48 10.99 0.85
CA TRP A 12 -2.48 11.23 -0.20
C TRP A 12 -3.46 10.07 -0.40
N LYS A 13 -3.00 8.83 -0.15
CA LYS A 13 -3.83 7.63 -0.03
C LYS A 13 -5.12 7.87 0.77
N TYR A 14 -5.04 8.43 1.97
CA TYR A 14 -6.22 8.61 2.84
C TYR A 14 -7.01 9.88 2.58
N VAL A 15 -6.39 10.89 1.95
CA VAL A 15 -7.06 12.13 1.54
C VAL A 15 -7.99 11.90 0.35
N LEU A 16 -7.52 11.16 -0.66
CA LEU A 16 -8.29 10.95 -1.90
C LEU A 16 -9.23 9.75 -1.83
N ARG A 17 -8.94 8.77 -0.94
CA ARG A 17 -9.76 7.55 -0.80
C ARG A 17 -11.24 7.74 -0.52
N PRO A 18 -11.71 8.72 0.28
CA PRO A 18 -13.14 8.94 0.47
C PRO A 18 -13.91 9.13 -0.85
N ILE A 19 -13.23 9.67 -1.87
CA ILE A 19 -13.75 9.89 -3.21
C ILE A 19 -13.45 8.67 -4.09
N THR A 20 -12.19 8.25 -4.20
CA THR A 20 -11.79 7.19 -5.16
C THR A 20 -12.40 5.85 -4.86
N LYS A 21 -12.62 5.50 -3.59
CA LYS A 21 -13.24 4.22 -3.18
C LYS A 21 -14.70 4.07 -3.60
N ARG A 22 -15.35 5.19 -3.96
CA ARG A 22 -16.75 5.23 -4.42
C ARG A 22 -16.86 5.31 -5.94
N MET A 23 -15.73 5.45 -6.64
CA MET A 23 -15.71 5.46 -8.10
C MET A 23 -15.75 4.04 -8.64
N ASP A 24 -16.34 3.88 -9.82
CA ASP A 24 -16.14 2.68 -10.62
C ASP A 24 -14.65 2.50 -10.98
N LYS A 25 -14.21 1.24 -11.04
CA LYS A 25 -12.79 0.89 -11.24
C LYS A 25 -12.29 1.31 -12.61
N GLU A 26 -13.09 1.17 -13.67
CA GLU A 26 -12.68 1.58 -15.02
C GLU A 26 -12.55 3.10 -15.11
N ARG A 27 -13.46 3.84 -14.45
CA ARG A 27 -13.36 5.29 -14.37
C ARG A 27 -12.10 5.73 -13.61
N LEU A 28 -11.83 5.12 -12.45
CA LEU A 28 -10.63 5.41 -11.67
C LEU A 28 -9.37 5.12 -12.48
N TYR A 29 -9.30 3.95 -13.13
CA TYR A 29 -8.16 3.57 -13.96
C TYR A 29 -7.94 4.57 -15.09
N ARG A 30 -8.98 4.98 -15.83
CA ARG A 30 -8.86 6.00 -16.88
C ARG A 30 -8.29 7.33 -16.37
N ILE A 31 -8.74 7.78 -15.19
CA ILE A 31 -8.21 9.01 -14.58
C ILE A 31 -6.74 8.82 -14.21
N VAL A 32 -6.39 7.73 -13.55
CA VAL A 32 -5.01 7.44 -13.13
C VAL A 32 -4.08 7.34 -14.35
N SER A 33 -4.45 6.58 -15.37
CA SER A 33 -3.67 6.41 -16.61
C SER A 33 -3.48 7.74 -17.37
N ALA A 34 -4.40 8.69 -17.22
CA ALA A 34 -4.24 10.02 -17.78
C ALA A 34 -3.34 10.91 -16.90
N VAL A 35 -3.55 10.91 -15.59
CA VAL A 35 -2.90 11.87 -14.67
C VAL A 35 -1.45 11.48 -14.37
N VAL A 36 -1.17 10.20 -14.13
CA VAL A 36 0.15 9.72 -13.69
C VAL A 36 1.28 10.11 -14.64
N PRO A 37 1.21 9.87 -15.97
CA PRO A 37 2.31 10.23 -16.88
C PRO A 37 2.68 11.72 -16.84
N ARG A 38 1.70 12.59 -16.59
CA ARG A 38 1.88 14.05 -16.52
C ARG A 38 2.55 14.48 -15.22
N LEU A 39 2.24 13.79 -14.12
CA LEU A 39 2.78 14.09 -12.80
C LEU A 39 4.14 13.41 -12.54
N LEU A 40 4.46 12.33 -13.25
CA LEU A 40 5.69 11.56 -13.10
C LEU A 40 6.98 12.40 -13.23
N PRO A 41 7.16 13.28 -14.24
CA PRO A 41 8.38 14.10 -14.32
C PRO A 41 8.49 15.08 -13.15
N VAL A 42 7.37 15.63 -12.68
CA VAL A 42 7.33 16.55 -11.53
C VAL A 42 7.71 15.82 -10.24
N ALA A 43 7.12 14.63 -10.01
CA ALA A 43 7.43 13.79 -8.86
C ALA A 43 8.90 13.36 -8.84
N ALA A 44 9.44 12.98 -9.99
CA ALA A 44 10.86 12.62 -10.15
C ALA A 44 11.78 13.82 -9.89
N ALA A 45 11.43 15.02 -10.37
CA ALA A 45 12.20 16.24 -10.11
C ALA A 45 12.21 16.60 -8.61
N LEU A 46 11.03 16.59 -7.96
CA LEU A 46 10.92 16.84 -6.52
C LEU A 46 11.70 15.82 -5.70
N ARG A 47 11.71 14.55 -6.13
CA ARG A 47 12.53 13.52 -5.51
C ARG A 47 14.02 13.80 -5.63
N LYS A 48 14.50 14.27 -6.78
CA LYS A 48 15.91 14.63 -6.94
C LYS A 48 16.32 15.74 -5.98
N ILE A 49 15.42 16.68 -5.69
CA ILE A 49 15.68 17.83 -4.80
C ILE A 49 15.60 17.43 -3.32
N ALA A 50 14.52 16.75 -2.90
CA ALA A 50 14.19 16.52 -1.49
C ALA A 50 14.12 15.03 -1.11
N GLY A 51 14.69 14.14 -1.93
CA GLY A 51 14.69 12.71 -1.72
C GLY A 51 13.27 12.12 -1.60
N ARG A 52 13.10 11.17 -0.67
CA ARG A 52 11.80 10.52 -0.44
C ARG A 52 10.71 11.49 0.04
N ALA A 53 11.07 12.61 0.67
CA ALA A 53 10.09 13.59 1.12
C ALA A 53 9.46 14.33 -0.07
N GLY A 54 10.28 14.71 -1.06
CA GLY A 54 9.79 15.36 -2.29
C GLY A 54 8.83 14.49 -3.09
N ALA A 55 9.12 13.19 -3.21
CA ALA A 55 8.22 12.23 -3.89
C ALA A 55 6.83 12.15 -3.22
N ARG A 56 6.75 12.31 -1.89
CA ARG A 56 5.49 12.23 -1.13
C ARG A 56 4.58 13.45 -1.30
N LEU A 57 5.08 14.53 -1.90
CA LEU A 57 4.28 15.74 -2.14
C LEU A 57 3.24 15.55 -3.25
N ILE A 58 3.47 14.60 -4.17
CA ILE A 58 2.58 14.34 -5.30
C ILE A 58 1.71 13.11 -4.99
N PRO A 59 0.40 13.11 -5.34
CA PRO A 59 -0.52 12.00 -5.08
C PRO A 59 -0.36 10.83 -6.07
N ILE A 60 0.87 10.45 -6.42
CA ILE A 60 1.17 9.30 -7.28
C ILE A 60 2.32 8.49 -6.70
N VAL A 61 2.41 7.24 -7.14
CA VAL A 61 3.59 6.40 -6.91
C VAL A 61 4.61 6.68 -8.02
N GLU A 62 5.91 6.71 -7.68
CA GLU A 62 6.98 6.91 -8.65
C GLU A 62 8.22 6.07 -8.32
N TYR A 63 8.97 5.67 -9.35
CA TYR A 63 10.13 4.78 -9.25
C TYR A 63 11.41 5.31 -9.91
N SER A 64 11.57 6.62 -10.09
CA SER A 64 12.75 7.21 -10.77
C SER A 64 14.09 6.81 -10.13
N HIS A 65 14.12 6.53 -8.83
CA HIS A 65 15.29 6.05 -8.11
C HIS A 65 15.76 4.64 -8.50
N LEU A 66 14.89 3.83 -9.11
CA LEU A 66 15.22 2.47 -9.57
C LEU A 66 15.91 2.46 -10.95
N LYS A 67 16.04 3.61 -11.62
CA LYS A 67 16.66 3.75 -12.95
C LYS A 67 16.07 2.78 -14.00
N LEU A 68 14.75 2.54 -13.92
CA LEU A 68 14.01 1.71 -14.86
C LEU A 68 13.89 2.39 -16.23
N PRO A 69 13.63 1.62 -17.31
CA PRO A 69 13.18 2.18 -18.58
C PRO A 69 11.95 3.10 -18.37
N PRO A 70 11.86 4.25 -19.07
CA PRO A 70 10.77 5.21 -18.88
C PRO A 70 9.36 4.59 -18.99
N GLU A 71 9.19 3.66 -19.93
CA GLU A 71 7.92 2.99 -20.22
C GLU A 71 7.52 2.10 -19.04
N VAL A 72 8.47 1.34 -18.50
CA VAL A 72 8.26 0.45 -17.35
C VAL A 72 7.96 1.26 -16.08
N ASN A 73 8.70 2.35 -15.84
CA ASN A 73 8.42 3.23 -14.72
C ASN A 73 7.01 3.84 -14.82
N ASN A 74 6.59 4.24 -16.02
CA ASN A 74 5.27 4.79 -16.25
C ASN A 74 4.16 3.74 -16.00
N GLU A 75 4.31 2.53 -16.53
CA GLU A 75 3.34 1.45 -16.33
C GLU A 75 3.21 1.07 -14.84
N TRP A 76 4.34 0.89 -14.15
CA TRP A 76 4.35 0.57 -12.72
C TRP A 76 3.73 1.69 -11.89
N ALA A 77 4.09 2.95 -12.19
CA ALA A 77 3.50 4.10 -11.52
C ALA A 77 1.98 4.15 -11.70
N ILE A 78 1.46 3.84 -12.89
CA ILE A 78 0.01 3.80 -13.15
C ILE A 78 -0.64 2.69 -12.32
N LEU A 79 -0.13 1.46 -12.42
CA LEU A 79 -0.70 0.29 -11.74
C LEU A 79 -0.68 0.46 -10.21
N ASP A 80 0.44 0.87 -9.63
CA ASP A 80 0.55 1.03 -8.19
C ASP A 80 -0.22 2.24 -7.66
N THR A 81 -0.34 3.31 -8.45
CA THR A 81 -1.22 4.44 -8.08
C THR A 81 -2.68 4.01 -8.12
N PHE A 82 -3.08 3.21 -9.10
CA PHE A 82 -4.42 2.64 -9.15
C PHE A 82 -4.68 1.74 -7.94
N ASP A 83 -3.79 0.80 -7.63
CA ASP A 83 -3.92 -0.12 -6.48
C ASP A 83 -3.89 0.60 -5.14
N MET A 84 -3.22 1.75 -5.06
CA MET A 84 -3.27 2.60 -3.87
C MET A 84 -4.69 3.16 -3.63
N TYR A 85 -5.42 3.54 -4.68
CA TYR A 85 -6.68 4.27 -4.62
C TYR A 85 -7.95 3.43 -4.85
N SER A 86 -7.83 2.26 -5.48
CA SER A 86 -8.96 1.38 -5.84
C SER A 86 -9.61 0.60 -4.70
N PRO A 87 -8.93 0.24 -3.58
CA PRO A 87 -9.54 -0.62 -2.56
C PRO A 87 -10.69 0.07 -1.82
N ALA A 88 -11.88 -0.54 -1.86
CA ALA A 88 -13.03 -0.15 -1.05
C ALA A 88 -12.88 -0.54 0.43
N HIS A 89 -12.21 -1.68 0.67
CA HIS A 89 -11.98 -2.26 1.99
C HIS A 89 -10.48 -2.42 2.22
N ASP A 90 -9.88 -1.45 2.91
CA ASP A 90 -8.52 -1.54 3.41
C ASP A 90 -8.55 -1.11 4.88
N HIS A 91 -8.35 -2.09 5.76
CA HIS A 91 -8.49 -1.95 7.20
C HIS A 91 -7.16 -2.24 7.86
N PRO A 92 -6.32 -1.21 8.06
CA PRO A 92 -5.03 -1.39 8.72
C PRO A 92 -5.22 -1.95 10.13
N GLN A 93 -4.39 -2.94 10.47
CA GLN A 93 -4.48 -3.66 11.75
C GLN A 93 -3.33 -3.26 12.69
N ARG A 94 -3.52 -3.53 13.98
CA ARG A 94 -2.45 -3.44 14.98
C ARG A 94 -1.81 -4.83 15.15
N ILE A 95 -0.51 -4.88 15.48
CA ILE A 95 0.21 -6.14 15.76
C ILE A 95 -0.52 -6.94 16.84
N SER A 96 -0.97 -6.27 17.91
CA SER A 96 -1.75 -6.88 18.99
C SER A 96 -3.06 -7.50 18.51
N THR A 97 -3.68 -6.95 17.46
CA THR A 97 -4.92 -7.49 16.90
C THR A 97 -4.66 -8.78 16.13
N VAL A 98 -3.63 -8.79 15.28
CA VAL A 98 -3.23 -9.99 14.55
C VAL A 98 -2.75 -11.08 15.51
N LYS A 99 -2.00 -10.73 16.56
CA LYS A 99 -1.58 -11.67 17.60
C LYS A 99 -2.78 -12.31 18.30
N ARG A 100 -3.77 -11.50 18.68
CA ARG A 100 -5.01 -11.99 19.29
C ARG A 100 -5.76 -12.96 18.38
N TRP A 101 -5.90 -12.66 17.09
CA TRP A 101 -6.56 -13.58 16.16
C TRP A 101 -5.88 -14.94 16.08
N LEU A 102 -4.55 -14.98 16.00
CA LEU A 102 -3.79 -16.22 15.96
C LEU A 102 -3.98 -17.03 17.25
N THR A 103 -3.86 -16.39 18.41
CA THR A 103 -4.07 -17.06 19.70
C THR A 103 -5.51 -17.56 19.87
N SER A 104 -6.50 -16.75 19.49
CA SER A 104 -7.93 -17.12 19.57
C SER A 104 -8.30 -18.24 18.60
N ALA A 105 -7.57 -18.40 17.50
CA ALA A 105 -7.75 -19.49 16.53
C ALA A 105 -7.01 -20.79 16.92
N GLY A 106 -6.40 -20.83 18.12
CA GLY A 106 -5.71 -22.00 18.67
C GLY A 106 -4.29 -22.22 18.14
N PHE A 107 -3.65 -21.19 17.57
CA PHE A 107 -2.24 -21.29 17.20
C PHE A 107 -1.33 -21.15 18.42
N THR A 108 -0.29 -21.97 18.47
CA THR A 108 0.83 -21.90 19.42
C THR A 108 2.07 -21.29 18.74
N ASP A 109 3.11 -20.95 19.51
CA ASP A 109 4.34 -20.33 19.00
C ASP A 109 4.09 -19.10 18.10
N VAL A 110 3.19 -18.23 18.56
CA VAL A 110 2.75 -17.07 17.79
C VAL A 110 3.82 -15.97 17.78
N ASP A 111 4.40 -15.71 16.61
CA ASP A 111 5.26 -14.56 16.31
C ASP A 111 4.53 -13.60 15.37
N VAL A 112 4.41 -12.34 15.79
CA VAL A 112 3.80 -11.29 14.96
C VAL A 112 4.72 -10.09 14.94
N ARG A 113 5.20 -9.76 13.74
CA ARG A 113 6.23 -8.74 13.53
C ARG A 113 5.90 -7.83 12.36
N ARG A 114 6.67 -6.75 12.25
CA ARG A 114 6.66 -5.85 11.10
C ARG A 114 7.50 -6.48 10.00
N GLY A 115 6.87 -6.72 8.85
CA GLY A 115 7.52 -7.08 7.60
C GLY A 115 7.52 -5.91 6.61
N PRO A 116 8.14 -6.11 5.44
CA PRO A 116 8.28 -5.07 4.41
C PRO A 116 6.93 -4.54 3.90
N ASN A 117 5.91 -5.41 3.79
CA ASN A 117 4.57 -5.07 3.28
C ASN A 117 3.49 -5.07 4.38
N GLY A 118 3.87 -4.76 5.62
CA GLY A 118 2.95 -4.63 6.76
C GLY A 118 3.18 -5.67 7.85
N ILE A 119 2.14 -6.12 8.53
CA ILE A 119 2.19 -7.10 9.61
C ILE A 119 2.24 -8.51 9.02
N VAL A 120 3.22 -9.27 9.49
CA VAL A 120 3.40 -10.71 9.23
C VAL A 120 3.17 -11.44 10.56
N GLY A 121 2.26 -12.41 10.57
CA GLY A 121 2.01 -13.28 11.71
C GLY A 121 2.27 -14.74 11.34
N ARG A 122 2.94 -15.49 12.21
CA ARG A 122 3.17 -16.92 12.09
C ARG A 122 2.79 -17.59 13.40
N GLY A 123 2.26 -18.81 13.32
CA GLY A 123 2.05 -19.69 14.45
C GLY A 123 2.02 -21.14 13.99
N ARG A 124 2.05 -22.10 14.91
CA ARG A 124 1.84 -23.52 14.66
C ARG A 124 0.45 -23.93 15.11
N LYS A 125 -0.21 -24.80 14.35
CA LYS A 125 -1.48 -25.41 14.73
C LYS A 125 -1.32 -26.92 14.65
N THR A 126 -1.45 -27.61 15.77
CA THR A 126 -1.44 -29.07 15.80
C THR A 126 -2.78 -29.54 15.25
N LEU A 127 -2.75 -30.30 14.15
CA LEU A 127 -3.93 -31.01 13.67
C LEU A 127 -4.11 -32.24 14.56
N ILE A 128 -5.14 -32.24 15.40
CA ILE A 128 -5.61 -33.49 16.00
C ILE A 128 -6.43 -34.16 14.89
N MET A 129 -5.92 -35.27 14.35
CA MET A 129 -6.71 -36.14 13.49
C MET A 129 -7.66 -36.90 14.41
N GLU A 130 -8.96 -36.56 14.38
CA GLU A 130 -9.99 -37.42 14.97
C GLU A 130 -10.01 -38.73 14.17
N GLN A 131 -9.83 -39.85 14.86
CA GLN A 131 -9.95 -41.21 14.33
C GLN A 131 -11.42 -41.65 14.32
#